data_AF-A0A4S4M6J6-F1
#
_entry.id   AF-A0A4S4M6J6-F1
#
_cell.length_a   1.000
_cell.length_b   1.000
_cell.length_c   1.000
_cell.angle_alpha   90.00
_cell.angle_beta   90.00
_cell.angle_gamma   90.00
#
_symmetry.space_group_name_H-M   'P 1'
#
loop_
_entity.id
_entity.type
_entity.pdbx_description
1 polymer ?
#
loop_
_entity_poly.entity_id
_entity_poly.type
_entity_poly.pdbx_seq_one_letter_code
_entity_poly.pdbx_strand_id
1 'polypeptide(L)'
;MSRNGEPEVIINYADGYAYSKGKMEEAFHTIADKPHAKAIKASSTIKREDVDLIVSELEISRIQAEKILTENDGDVQKALQTLITPP
;
A
#
# COMPACT_ATOMS: atom_id res chain seq x y z
N MET A 1 32.05 33.79 -17.80
CA MET A 1 31.97 32.59 -16.94
C MET A 1 30.81 31.75 -17.45
N SER A 2 31.08 30.77 -18.31
CA SER A 2 30.02 29.88 -18.81
C SER A 2 29.60 28.94 -17.69
N ARG A 3 28.33 28.98 -17.30
CA ARG A 3 27.70 27.92 -16.49
C ARG A 3 27.59 26.69 -17.40
N ASN A 4 28.63 25.87 -17.44
CA ASN A 4 28.52 24.55 -18.04
C ASN A 4 27.60 23.76 -17.11
N GLY A 5 26.36 23.49 -17.55
CA GLY A 5 25.44 22.60 -16.85
C GLY A 5 26.09 21.23 -16.66
N GLU A 6 25.67 20.51 -15.62
CA GLU A 6 26.20 19.17 -15.34
C GLU A 6 26.10 18.26 -16.59
N PRO A 7 27.11 17.42 -16.86
CA PRO A 7 27.09 16.54 -18.01
C PRO A 7 25.91 15.57 -17.92
N GLU A 8 25.08 15.53 -18.96
CA GLU A 8 23.94 14.61 -19.04
C GLU A 8 24.43 13.17 -19.24
N VAL A 9 23.96 12.26 -18.38
CA VAL A 9 24.28 10.82 -18.45
C VAL A 9 23.11 10.06 -19.05
N ILE A 10 23.35 9.38 -20.17
CA ILE A 10 22.36 8.50 -20.83
C ILE A 10 22.63 7.05 -20.46
N ILE A 11 21.61 6.34 -19.98
CA ILE A 11 21.67 4.92 -19.61
C ILE A 11 20.80 4.12 -20.57
N ASN A 12 21.34 3.01 -21.08
CA ASN A 12 20.60 2.03 -21.88
C ASN A 12 19.99 0.97 -20.97
N TYR A 13 18.71 0.67 -21.18
CA TYR A 13 17.95 -0.27 -20.36
C TYR A 13 17.63 -1.53 -21.14
N ALA A 14 17.25 -2.59 -20.41
CA ALA A 14 16.95 -3.90 -20.99
C ALA A 14 15.68 -3.91 -21.87
N ASP A 15 14.89 -2.85 -21.82
CA ASP A 15 13.74 -2.59 -22.70
C ASP A 15 14.16 -2.13 -24.11
N GLY A 16 15.46 -1.91 -24.33
CA GLY A 16 16.00 -1.43 -25.61
C GLY A 16 15.95 0.09 -25.77
N TYR A 17 15.49 0.82 -24.76
CA TYR A 17 15.45 2.29 -24.76
C TYR A 17 16.62 2.87 -23.96
N ALA A 18 16.85 4.17 -24.14
CA ALA A 18 17.87 4.91 -23.42
C ALA A 18 17.25 6.15 -22.77
N TYR A 19 17.53 6.35 -21.48
CA TYR A 19 16.97 7.45 -20.70
C TYR A 19 18.07 8.27 -20.03
N SER A 20 17.79 9.56 -19.84
CA SER A 20 18.65 10.48 -19.09
C SER A 20 18.54 10.18 -17.59
N LYS A 21 19.65 9.80 -16.98
CA LYS A 21 19.73 9.47 -15.55
C LYS A 21 19.19 10.61 -14.68
N GLY A 22 19.65 11.84 -14.94
CA GLY A 22 19.26 13.00 -14.12
C GLY A 22 17.76 13.26 -14.17
N LYS A 23 17.14 13.18 -15.36
CA LYS A 23 15.69 13.38 -15.52
C LYS A 23 14.89 12.25 -14.87
N MET A 24 15.40 11.02 -14.94
CA MET A 24 14.74 9.87 -14.30
C MET A 24 14.79 9.98 -12.78
N GLU A 25 15.92 10.40 -12.21
CA GLU A 25 16.07 10.62 -10.76
C GLU A 25 15.15 11.74 -10.27
N GLU A 26 15.05 12.86 -11.00
CA GLU A 26 14.15 13.97 -10.67
C GLU A 26 12.67 13.55 -10.70
N ALA A 27 12.26 12.80 -11.73
CA ALA A 27 10.92 12.22 -11.80
C ALA A 27 10.66 11.22 -10.66
N PHE A 28 11.67 10.43 -10.29
CA PHE A 28 11.57 9.50 -9.18
C PHE A 28 11.38 10.23 -7.84
N HIS A 29 12.13 11.30 -7.57
CA HIS A 29 11.93 12.13 -6.38
C HIS A 29 10.51 12.68 -6.30
N THR A 30 9.94 13.11 -7.42
CA THR A 30 8.54 13.59 -7.46
C THR A 30 7.52 12.51 -7.07
N ILE A 31 7.82 11.24 -7.34
CA ILE A 31 6.94 10.10 -7.01
C ILE A 31 7.22 9.58 -5.59
N ALA A 32 8.49 9.46 -5.21
CA ALA A 32 8.92 8.88 -3.95
C ALA A 32 8.74 9.83 -2.76
N ASP A 33 9.04 11.12 -2.95
CA ASP A 33 8.89 12.15 -1.91
C ASP A 33 7.45 12.64 -1.79
N LYS A 34 6.56 12.23 -2.70
CA LYS A 34 5.13 12.38 -2.49
C LYS A 34 4.76 11.51 -1.30
N PRO A 35 4.34 12.09 -0.15
CA PRO A 35 3.92 11.29 0.97
C PRO A 35 2.79 10.40 0.45
N HIS A 36 3.02 9.09 0.41
CA HIS A 36 1.92 8.14 0.39
C HIS A 36 1.08 8.57 1.58
N ALA A 37 -0.08 9.18 1.30
CA ALA A 37 -1.05 9.46 2.32
C ALA A 37 -1.30 8.10 2.96
N LYS A 38 -0.67 7.86 4.11
CA LYS A 38 -1.01 6.72 4.94
C LYS A 38 -2.49 6.94 5.14
N ALA A 39 -3.31 6.09 4.53
CA ALA A 39 -4.73 6.06 4.82
C ALA A 39 -4.79 6.13 6.33
N ILE A 40 -5.39 7.19 6.85
CA ILE A 40 -5.65 7.35 8.28
C ILE A 40 -6.66 6.23 8.54
N LYS A 41 -6.16 5.01 8.70
CA LYS A 41 -6.91 3.91 9.28
C LYS A 41 -7.19 4.43 10.66
N ALA A 42 -8.42 4.89 10.87
CA ALA A 42 -8.95 5.05 12.21
C ALA A 42 -8.49 3.80 12.96
N SER A 43 -7.74 4.00 14.04
CA SER A 43 -7.36 2.91 14.92
C SER A 43 -8.64 2.46 15.61
N SER A 44 -9.49 1.72 14.90
CA SER A 44 -10.51 0.90 15.53
C SER A 44 -9.71 -0.06 16.41
N THR A 45 -9.94 0.02 17.71
CA THR A 45 -9.35 -0.90 18.67
C THR A 45 -9.98 -2.25 18.40
N ILE A 46 -9.36 -3.03 17.51
CA ILE A 46 -9.82 -4.38 17.18
C ILE A 46 -9.61 -5.24 18.41
N LYS A 47 -10.66 -5.90 18.89
CA LYS A 47 -10.53 -6.85 19.98
C LYS A 47 -9.91 -8.13 19.45
N ARG A 48 -8.92 -8.65 20.17
CA ARG A 48 -8.28 -9.92 19.84
C ARG A 48 -9.28 -11.09 19.82
N GLU A 49 -10.28 -11.02 20.69
CA GLU A 49 -11.38 -11.99 20.82
C GLU A 49 -12.13 -12.15 19.49
N ASP A 50 -12.44 -11.03 18.85
CA ASP A 50 -13.18 -10.97 17.59
C ASP A 50 -12.35 -11.52 16.42
N VAL A 51 -11.05 -11.25 16.42
CA VAL A 51 -10.11 -11.80 15.44
C VAL A 51 -10.00 -13.32 15.61
N ASP A 52 -9.82 -13.79 16.83
CA ASP A 52 -9.66 -15.22 17.12
C ASP A 52 -10.93 -16.00 16.75
N LEU A 53 -12.13 -15.42 16.96
CA LEU A 53 -13.41 -15.99 16.51
C LEU A 53 -13.46 -16.13 14.98
N ILE A 54 -13.12 -15.08 14.22
CA ILE A 54 -13.18 -15.13 12.76
C ILE A 54 -12.18 -16.15 12.20
N VAL A 55 -10.99 -16.24 12.79
CA VAL A 55 -9.97 -17.21 12.40
C VAL A 55 -10.44 -18.64 12.68
N SER A 56 -11.09 -18.91 13.82
CA SER A 56 -11.55 -20.25 14.15
C SER A 56 -12.75 -20.69 13.32
N GLU A 57 -13.70 -19.80 13.06
CA GLU A 57 -14.97 -20.17 12.42
C GLU A 57 -14.88 -20.21 10.89
N LEU A 58 -14.06 -19.33 10.28
CA LEU A 58 -13.96 -19.21 8.82
C LEU A 58 -12.62 -19.72 8.26
N GLU A 59 -11.73 -20.21 9.13
CA GLU A 59 -10.42 -20.77 8.78
C GLU A 59 -9.57 -19.86 7.88
N ILE A 60 -9.74 -18.53 8.01
CA ILE A 60 -8.95 -17.54 7.28
C ILE A 60 -7.71 -17.13 8.06
N SER A 61 -6.72 -16.59 7.36
CA SER A 61 -5.52 -16.06 8.01
C SER A 61 -5.85 -14.91 8.97
N ARG A 62 -5.12 -14.82 10.10
CA ARG A 62 -5.28 -13.71 11.06
C ARG A 62 -5.16 -12.34 10.39
N ILE A 63 -4.23 -12.19 9.45
CA ILE A 63 -4.03 -10.93 8.69
C ILE A 63 -5.31 -10.55 7.93
N GLN A 64 -5.98 -11.52 7.34
CA GLN A 64 -7.24 -11.30 6.62
C GLN A 64 -8.39 -10.97 7.57
N ALA A 65 -8.50 -11.65 8.71
CA ALA A 65 -9.50 -11.36 9.74
C ALA A 65 -9.35 -9.92 10.29
N GLU A 66 -8.12 -9.53 10.65
CA GLU A 66 -7.82 -8.17 11.12
C GLU A 66 -8.15 -7.11 10.07
N LYS A 67 -7.82 -7.38 8.79
CA LYS A 67 -8.13 -6.47 7.69
C LYS A 67 -9.64 -6.23 7.58
N ILE A 68 -10.44 -7.30 7.58
CA ILE A 68 -11.89 -7.21 7.40
C ILE A 68 -12.56 -6.55 8.62
N LEU A 69 -12.08 -6.83 9.83
CA LEU A 69 -12.54 -6.12 11.03
C LEU A 69 -12.18 -4.64 10.97
N THR A 70 -10.98 -4.28 10.48
CA THR A 70 -10.59 -2.88 10.31
C THR A 70 -11.52 -2.17 9.32
N GLU A 71 -11.83 -2.81 8.20
CA GLU A 71 -12.69 -2.27 7.14
C GLU A 71 -14.15 -2.11 7.59
N ASN A 72 -14.57 -2.86 8.61
CA ASN A 72 -15.91 -2.81 9.19
C ASN A 72 -15.94 -2.11 10.57
N ASP A 73 -14.98 -1.22 10.86
CA ASP A 73 -14.91 -0.43 12.10
C ASP A 73 -14.91 -1.27 13.41
N GLY A 74 -14.45 -2.52 13.34
CA GLY A 74 -14.47 -3.47 14.45
C GLY A 74 -15.83 -4.14 14.71
N ASP A 75 -16.81 -3.97 13.82
CA ASP A 75 -18.12 -4.63 13.90
C ASP A 75 -18.02 -6.08 13.38
N VAL A 76 -18.00 -7.04 14.30
CA VAL A 76 -17.92 -8.48 14.00
C VAL A 76 -19.10 -8.94 13.15
N GLN A 77 -20.30 -8.43 13.41
CA GLN A 77 -21.49 -8.89 12.70
C GLN A 77 -21.45 -8.46 11.24
N LYS A 78 -21.04 -7.21 10.98
CA LYS A 78 -20.82 -6.73 9.60
C LYS A 78 -19.68 -7.47 8.93
N ALA A 79 -18.54 -7.65 9.62
CA ALA A 79 -17.40 -8.39 9.10
C ALA A 79 -17.77 -9.82 8.64
N LEU A 80 -18.55 -10.54 9.46
CA LEU A 80 -19.04 -11.87 9.13
C LEU A 80 -20.01 -11.84 7.94
N GLN A 81 -20.94 -10.87 7.90
CA GLN A 81 -21.85 -10.71 6.76
C GLN A 81 -21.10 -10.44 5.45
N THR A 82 -20.07 -9.59 5.48
CA THR A 82 -19.22 -9.33 4.31
C THR A 82 -18.49 -10.59 3.84
N LEU A 83 -18.04 -11.43 4.77
CA LEU A 83 -17.31 -12.66 4.44
C LEU A 83 -18.16 -13.75 3.79
N ILE A 84 -19.46 -13.83 4.13
CA ILE A 84 -20.36 -14.86 3.61
C ILE A 84 -21.18 -14.40 2.41
N THR A 85 -21.23 -13.10 2.12
CA THR A 85 -22.00 -12.55 1.00
C THR A 85 -21.13 -12.57 -0.26
N PRO A 86 -21.52 -13.30 -1.32
CA PRO A 86 -20.81 -13.28 -2.59
C PRO A 86 -20.92 -11.90 -3.26
N PRO A 87 -19.95 -11.52 -4.11
CA PRO A 87 -19.98 -10.26 -4.86
C PRO A 87 -21.14 -10.17 -5.85
#